data_AF-A0A4R3VSL9-F1
#
_entry.id   AF-A0A4R3VSL9-F1
#
_cell.length_a   1.000
_cell.length_b   1.000
_cell.length_c   1.000
_cell.angle_alpha   90.00
_cell.angle_beta   90.00
_cell.angle_gamma   90.00
#
_symmetry.space_group_name_H-M   'P 1'
#
loop_
_entity.id
_entity.type
_entity.pdbx_description
1 polymer ?
#
loop_
_entity_poly.entity_id
_entity_poly.type
_entity_poly.pdbx_seq_one_letter_code
_entity_poly.pdbx_strand_id
1 'polypeptide(L)'
;MRLLVFLLSAYLLIFYSCQPKSGIKEVEGEVEAKNLYYEKASKLLAENKLDSSFIYFDLAHDRFLQQGDSLNAATCLIQMAITLYLEGDYYGSQETSIEADKLIDKSEKANFPLLSFNYNILGNVISAYGDHKAAITYL
;
A
#
# COMPACT_ATOMS: atom_id res chain seq x y z
N MET A 1 41.69 25.18 9.10
CA MET A 1 41.73 24.47 7.80
C MET A 1 41.08 23.09 7.86
N ARG A 2 41.46 22.19 8.77
CA ARG A 2 40.83 20.85 8.90
C ARG A 2 39.31 20.88 9.14
N LEU A 3 38.83 21.75 10.02
CA LEU A 3 37.39 21.90 10.31
C LEU A 3 36.57 22.39 9.09
N LEU A 4 37.15 23.27 8.28
CA LEU A 4 36.55 23.78 7.05
C LEU A 4 36.44 22.68 5.98
N VAL A 5 37.46 21.83 5.89
CA VAL A 5 37.45 20.65 5.00
C VAL A 5 36.37 19.66 5.41
N PHE A 6 36.17 19.42 6.72
CA PHE A 6 35.10 18.56 7.22
C PHE A 6 33.70 19.12 6.93
N LEU A 7 33.50 20.43 7.09
CA LEU A 7 32.22 21.08 6.78
C LEU A 7 31.91 21.06 5.26
N LEU A 8 32.93 21.24 4.42
CA LEU A 8 32.80 21.12 2.96
C LEU A 8 32.51 19.67 2.52
N SER A 9 33.14 18.67 3.14
CA SER A 9 32.86 17.26 2.85
C SER A 9 31.46 16.83 3.28
N ALA A 10 30.94 17.36 4.40
CA ALA A 10 29.59 17.08 4.86
C ALA A 10 28.52 17.69 3.94
N TYR A 11 28.78 18.90 3.41
CA TYR A 11 27.88 19.57 2.46
C TYR A 11 27.77 18.81 1.11
N LEU A 12 28.87 18.23 0.62
CA LEU A 12 28.89 17.46 -0.64
C LEU A 12 28.10 16.15 -0.58
N LEU A 13 27.93 15.55 0.61
CA LEU A 13 27.16 14.32 0.79
C LEU A 13 25.64 14.55 0.72
N ILE A 14 25.17 15.77 0.99
CA ILE A 14 23.74 16.13 0.97
C ILE A 14 23.18 16.16 -0.47
N PHE A 15 24.01 16.44 -1.47
CA PHE A 15 23.58 16.52 -2.88
C PHE A 15 23.56 15.18 -3.61
N TYR A 16 24.13 14.11 -3.05
CA TYR A 16 24.12 12.78 -3.69
C TYR A 16 22.83 11.99 -3.46
N SER A 17 21.94 12.47 -2.56
CA SER A 17 20.69 11.75 -2.22
C SER A 17 19.52 12.03 -3.18
N CYS A 18 19.67 12.92 -4.17
CA CYS A 18 18.66 13.17 -5.19
C CYS A 18 19.12 12.60 -6.55
N GLN A 19 18.93 11.30 -6.73
CA GLN A 19 18.82 10.73 -8.07
C GLN A 19 17.37 10.96 -8.53
N PRO A 20 17.10 11.69 -9.63
CA PRO A 20 15.77 11.68 -10.21
C PRO A 20 15.44 10.25 -10.64
N LYS A 21 14.29 9.72 -10.19
CA LYS A 21 13.75 8.44 -10.68
C LYS A 21 13.75 8.53 -12.21
N SER A 22 14.51 7.66 -12.87
CA SER A 22 14.61 7.65 -14.34
C SER A 22 13.20 7.56 -14.91
N GLY A 23 12.80 8.56 -15.69
CA GLY A 23 11.50 8.61 -16.34
C GLY A 23 11.26 7.31 -17.11
N ILE A 24 10.30 6.51 -16.64
CA ILE A 24 9.74 5.41 -17.41
C ILE A 24 9.01 6.08 -18.56
N LYS A 25 9.44 5.76 -19.79
CA LYS A 25 8.79 6.25 -21.01
C LYS A 25 7.31 5.89 -20.95
N GLU A 26 6.46 6.91 -21.00
CA GLU A 26 5.04 6.73 -21.25
C GLU A 26 4.89 6.07 -22.63
N VAL A 27 4.43 4.83 -22.63
CA VAL A 27 3.92 4.18 -23.83
C VAL A 27 2.43 4.45 -23.81
N GLU A 28 2.02 5.47 -24.56
CA GLU A 28 0.63 5.62 -24.99
C GLU A 28 0.26 4.41 -25.86
N GLY A 29 -0.76 3.68 -25.45
CA GLY A 29 -1.31 2.54 -26.18
C GLY A 29 -2.35 1.80 -25.36
N GLU A 30 -3.60 1.90 -25.81
CA GLU A 30 -4.83 1.36 -25.22
C GLU A 30 -4.79 -0.14 -24.86
N VAL A 31 -5.65 -0.51 -23.90
CA VAL A 31 -5.88 -1.80 -23.25
C VAL A 31 -5.02 -1.99 -22.00
N GLU A 32 -5.63 -1.75 -20.84
CA GLU A 32 -5.49 -2.55 -19.61
C GLU A 32 -4.16 -3.33 -19.53
N ALA A 33 -3.04 -2.59 -19.43
CA ALA A 33 -1.73 -3.20 -19.34
C ALA A 33 -1.67 -3.91 -17.99
N LYS A 34 -2.04 -5.20 -18.00
CA LYS A 34 -2.11 -6.11 -16.86
C LYS A 34 -0.97 -5.80 -15.90
N ASN A 35 -1.31 -5.37 -14.69
CA ASN A 35 -0.31 -5.01 -13.69
C ASN A 35 0.44 -6.28 -13.27
N LEU A 36 1.64 -6.49 -13.84
CA LEU A 36 2.46 -7.67 -13.59
C LEU A 36 2.86 -7.80 -12.11
N TYR A 37 2.93 -6.68 -11.38
CA TYR A 37 3.16 -6.71 -9.93
C TYR A 37 1.96 -7.32 -9.21
N TYR A 38 0.74 -6.94 -9.57
CA TYR A 38 -0.48 -7.50 -8.96
C TYR A 38 -0.61 -9.01 -9.21
N GLU A 39 -0.35 -9.46 -10.43
CA GLU A 39 -0.35 -10.89 -10.75
C GLU A 39 0.69 -11.65 -9.93
N LYS A 40 1.89 -11.10 -9.81
CA LYS A 40 2.97 -11.69 -9.02
C LYS A 40 2.63 -11.69 -7.53
N ALA A 41 2.08 -10.60 -7.00
CA ALA A 41 1.63 -10.48 -5.62
C ALA A 41 0.58 -11.54 -5.31
N SER A 42 -0.42 -11.69 -6.18
CA SER A 42 -1.50 -12.67 -6.05
C SER A 42 -0.99 -14.10 -6.09
N LYS A 43 -0.04 -14.41 -6.99
CA LYS A 43 0.61 -15.72 -7.03
C LYS A 43 1.38 -16.03 -5.75
N LEU A 44 2.17 -15.07 -5.26
CA LEU A 44 2.94 -15.22 -4.02
C LEU A 44 2.01 -15.37 -2.81
N LEU A 45 0.89 -14.65 -2.77
CA LEU A 45 -0.14 -14.79 -1.74
C LEU A 45 -0.75 -16.20 -1.76
N ALA A 46 -1.10 -16.72 -2.94
CA ALA A 46 -1.62 -18.08 -3.10
C ALA A 46 -0.60 -19.16 -2.69
N GLU A 47 0.70 -18.85 -2.76
CA GLU A 47 1.80 -19.70 -2.26
C GLU A 47 2.12 -19.46 -0.76
N ASN A 48 1.32 -18.65 -0.06
CA ASN A 48 1.49 -18.24 1.34
C ASN A 48 2.84 -17.55 1.64
N LYS A 49 3.41 -16.85 0.66
CA LYS A 49 4.64 -16.06 0.80
C LYS A 49 4.30 -14.61 1.11
N LEU A 50 3.81 -14.37 2.33
CA LEU A 50 3.23 -13.08 2.76
C LEU A 50 4.20 -11.91 2.56
N ASP A 51 5.43 -11.98 3.09
CA ASP A 51 6.44 -10.91 2.95
C ASP A 51 6.70 -10.52 1.50
N SER A 52 6.87 -11.54 0.64
CA SER A 52 7.14 -11.31 -0.77
C SER A 52 5.90 -10.73 -1.46
N SER A 53 4.71 -11.27 -1.16
CA SER A 53 3.45 -10.77 -1.71
C SER A 53 3.22 -9.31 -1.34
N PHE A 54 3.47 -8.93 -0.08
CA PHE A 54 3.37 -7.58 0.43
C PHE A 54 4.17 -6.58 -0.41
N ILE A 55 5.45 -6.88 -0.69
CA ILE A 55 6.32 -6.03 -1.52
C ILE A 55 5.74 -5.82 -2.92
N TYR A 56 5.16 -6.87 -3.53
CA TYR A 56 4.58 -6.74 -4.86
C TYR A 56 3.21 -6.05 -4.86
N PHE A 57 2.44 -6.16 -3.78
CA PHE A 57 1.22 -5.36 -3.63
C PHE A 57 1.52 -3.87 -3.48
N ASP A 58 2.59 -3.49 -2.78
CA ASP A 58 3.05 -2.10 -2.69
C ASP A 58 3.41 -1.52 -4.08
N LEU A 59 4.21 -2.27 -4.86
CA LEU A 59 4.54 -1.90 -6.24
C LEU A 59 3.29 -1.85 -7.15
N ALA A 60 2.34 -2.75 -6.94
CA ALA A 60 1.10 -2.79 -7.71
C ALA A 60 0.21 -1.59 -7.39
N HIS A 61 0.06 -1.25 -6.11
CA HIS A 61 -0.66 -0.09 -5.62
C HIS A 61 -0.19 1.19 -6.31
N ASP A 62 1.11 1.47 -6.27
CA ASP A 62 1.70 2.65 -6.89
C ASP A 62 1.41 2.71 -8.39
N ARG A 63 1.46 1.55 -9.06
CA ARG A 63 1.19 1.48 -10.49
C ARG A 63 -0.27 1.73 -10.81
N PHE A 64 -1.20 1.18 -10.02
CA PHE A 64 -2.64 1.41 -10.20
C PHE A 64 -3.01 2.88 -9.94
N LEU A 65 -2.43 3.52 -8.91
CA LEU A 65 -2.61 4.95 -8.68
C LEU A 65 -2.13 5.80 -9.87
N GLN A 66 -0.96 5.50 -10.44
CA GLN A 66 -0.47 6.18 -11.64
C GLN A 66 -1.40 6.01 -12.85
N GLN A 67 -2.15 4.90 -12.90
CA GLN A 67 -3.11 4.60 -13.97
C GLN A 67 -4.51 5.18 -13.68
N GLY A 68 -4.71 5.82 -12.52
CA GLY A 68 -6.03 6.29 -12.09
C GLY A 68 -6.99 5.19 -11.64
N ASP A 69 -6.49 3.97 -11.43
CA ASP A 69 -7.28 2.82 -11.00
C ASP A 69 -7.31 2.73 -9.47
N SER A 70 -8.17 3.54 -8.86
CA SER A 70 -8.25 3.65 -7.40
C SER A 70 -8.76 2.37 -6.73
N LEU A 71 -9.60 1.58 -7.41
CA LEU A 71 -10.16 0.35 -6.84
C LEU A 71 -9.12 -0.77 -6.75
N ASN A 72 -8.31 -0.97 -7.79
CA ASN A 72 -7.23 -1.96 -7.72
C ASN A 72 -6.08 -1.48 -6.81
N ALA A 73 -5.83 -0.16 -6.73
CA ALA A 73 -4.93 0.39 -5.72
C ALA A 73 -5.43 0.10 -4.29
N ALA A 74 -6.71 0.36 -4.00
CA ALA A 74 -7.32 0.04 -2.71
C ALA A 74 -7.26 -1.46 -2.39
N THR A 75 -7.47 -2.31 -3.40
CA THR A 75 -7.38 -3.77 -3.25
C THR A 75 -5.98 -4.21 -2.81
N CYS A 76 -4.92 -3.60 -3.37
CA CYS A 76 -3.55 -3.87 -2.93
C CYS A 76 -3.33 -3.49 -1.47
N LEU A 77 -3.79 -2.30 -1.06
CA LEU A 77 -3.68 -1.85 0.33
C LEU A 77 -4.45 -2.76 1.29
N ILE A 78 -5.65 -3.24 0.92
CA ILE A 78 -6.40 -4.19 1.76
C ILE A 78 -5.62 -5.49 1.96
N GLN A 79 -4.97 -6.02 0.92
CA GLN A 79 -4.13 -7.23 1.07
C GLN A 79 -2.88 -6.99 1.92
N MET A 80 -2.30 -5.79 1.83
CA MET A 80 -1.22 -5.36 2.71
C MET A 80 -1.69 -5.24 4.17
N ALA A 81 -2.85 -4.64 4.41
CA ALA A 81 -3.44 -4.51 5.74
C ALA A 81 -3.73 -5.89 6.38
N ILE A 82 -4.22 -6.86 5.61
CA ILE A 82 -4.39 -8.25 6.05
C ILE A 82 -3.06 -8.83 6.49
N THR A 83 -2.01 -8.68 5.67
CA THR A 83 -0.68 -9.20 5.99
C THR A 83 -0.12 -8.59 7.28
N LEU A 84 -0.22 -7.27 7.44
CA LEU A 84 0.21 -6.56 8.66
C LEU A 84 -0.55 -7.05 9.89
N TYR A 85 -1.86 -7.26 9.79
CA TYR A 85 -2.66 -7.84 10.87
C TYR A 85 -2.17 -9.24 11.26
N LEU A 86 -1.90 -10.10 10.27
CA LEU A 86 -1.42 -11.46 10.51
C LEU A 86 -0.04 -11.50 11.19
N GLU A 87 0.83 -10.53 10.86
CA GLU A 87 2.17 -10.37 11.47
C GLU A 87 2.13 -9.63 12.82
N GLY A 88 0.95 -9.21 13.28
CA GLY A 88 0.75 -8.53 14.57
C GLY A 88 1.03 -7.03 14.55
N ASP A 89 1.29 -6.44 13.38
CA ASP A 89 1.36 -4.99 13.21
C ASP A 89 -0.04 -4.40 13.06
N TYR A 90 -0.75 -4.32 14.18
CA TYR A 90 -2.12 -3.82 14.21
C TYR A 90 -2.22 -2.34 13.83
N TYR A 91 -1.26 -1.50 14.24
CA TYR A 91 -1.27 -0.09 13.88
C TYR A 91 -0.98 0.12 12.39
N GLY A 92 0.03 -0.57 11.85
CA GLY A 92 0.31 -0.54 10.42
C GLY A 92 -0.88 -1.05 9.60
N SER A 93 -1.54 -2.11 10.06
CA SER A 93 -2.77 -2.61 9.42
C SER A 93 -3.90 -1.57 9.44
N GLN A 94 -4.12 -0.90 10.58
CA GLN A 94 -5.14 0.15 10.71
C GLN A 94 -4.88 1.31 9.75
N GLU A 95 -3.66 1.86 9.76
CA GLU A 95 -3.25 2.96 8.89
C GLU A 95 -3.42 2.58 7.41
N THR A 96 -2.98 1.38 7.03
CA THR A 96 -3.10 0.88 5.65
C THR A 96 -4.57 0.73 5.22
N SER A 97 -5.44 0.20 6.08
CA SER A 97 -6.88 0.09 5.80
C SER A 97 -7.56 1.46 5.71
N ILE A 98 -7.15 2.44 6.52
CA ILE A 98 -7.65 3.82 6.42
C ILE A 98 -7.24 4.45 5.09
N GLU A 99 -6.03 4.17 4.59
CA GLU A 99 -5.61 4.65 3.27
C GLU A 99 -6.42 4.00 2.14
N ALA A 100 -6.68 2.69 2.23
CA ALA A 100 -7.53 1.99 1.27
C ALA A 100 -8.95 2.59 1.23
N ASP A 101 -9.52 2.94 2.39
CA ASP A 101 -10.87 3.52 2.49
C ASP A 101 -11.03 4.85 1.74
N LYS A 102 -9.96 5.64 1.64
CA LYS A 102 -9.96 6.93 0.91
C LYS A 102 -10.05 6.75 -0.60
N LEU A 103 -9.60 5.60 -1.12
CA LEU A 103 -9.56 5.30 -2.55
C LEU A 103 -10.86 4.68 -3.09
N ILE A 104 -11.76 4.24 -2.20
CA ILE A 104 -12.99 3.55 -2.57
C ILE A 104 -14.17 4.55 -2.55
N ASP A 105 -14.86 4.69 -3.68
CA ASP A 105 -16.07 5.49 -3.76
C ASP A 105 -17.22 4.79 -3.01
N LYS A 106 -17.65 5.41 -1.91
CA LYS A 106 -18.71 4.91 -1.01
C LYS A 106 -20.12 5.13 -1.55
N SER A 107 -20.29 5.92 -2.61
CA SER A 107 -21.58 6.15 -3.25
C SER A 107 -21.94 5.05 -4.25
N GLU A 108 -20.95 4.33 -4.76
CA GLU A 108 -21.11 3.26 -5.73
C GLU A 108 -21.34 1.90 -5.04
N LYS A 109 -22.51 1.29 -5.31
CA LYS A 109 -22.91 0.01 -4.70
C LYS A 109 -22.04 -1.14 -5.15
N ALA A 110 -21.49 -1.08 -6.37
CA ALA A 110 -20.55 -2.09 -6.86
C ALA A 110 -19.30 -2.21 -5.99
N ASN A 111 -18.95 -1.16 -5.23
CA ASN A 111 -17.77 -1.14 -4.35
C ASN A 111 -18.04 -1.70 -2.96
N PHE A 112 -19.30 -1.96 -2.59
CA PHE A 112 -19.66 -2.40 -1.24
C PHE A 112 -18.97 -3.69 -0.81
N PRO A 113 -18.76 -4.71 -1.67
CA PRO A 113 -17.96 -5.88 -1.28
C PRO A 113 -16.55 -5.51 -0.83
N LEU A 114 -15.87 -4.61 -1.54
CA LEU A 114 -14.51 -4.18 -1.20
C LEU A 114 -14.48 -3.37 0.11
N LEU A 115 -15.46 -2.49 0.31
CA LEU A 115 -15.63 -1.76 1.58
C LEU A 115 -15.86 -2.73 2.75
N SER A 116 -16.70 -3.74 2.57
CA SER A 116 -16.95 -4.76 3.59
C SER A 116 -15.68 -5.52 3.97
N PHE A 117 -14.83 -5.87 3.00
CA PHE A 117 -13.54 -6.47 3.30
C PHE A 117 -12.66 -5.52 4.12
N ASN A 118 -12.54 -4.26 3.71
CA ASN A 118 -11.72 -3.28 4.41
C ASN A 118 -12.21 -3.03 5.85
N TYR A 119 -13.51 -2.87 6.05
CA TYR A 119 -14.11 -2.65 7.36
C TYR A 119 -14.01 -3.89 8.25
N ASN A 120 -14.10 -5.09 7.69
CA ASN A 120 -13.84 -6.30 8.46
C ASN A 120 -12.41 -6.30 9.05
N ILE A 121 -11.42 -5.86 8.27
CA ILE A 121 -10.03 -5.72 8.76
C ILE A 121 -9.94 -4.66 9.85
N LEU A 122 -10.55 -3.48 9.68
CA LEU A 122 -10.59 -2.47 10.75
C LEU A 122 -11.23 -3.01 12.03
N GLY A 123 -12.35 -3.73 11.93
CA GLY A 123 -12.99 -4.35 13.09
C GLY A 123 -12.07 -5.35 13.80
N ASN A 124 -11.39 -6.22 13.05
CA ASN A 124 -10.44 -7.20 13.60
C ASN A 124 -9.25 -6.51 14.27
N VAL A 125 -8.64 -5.52 13.61
CA VAL A 125 -7.50 -4.74 14.11
C VAL A 125 -7.85 -4.01 15.40
N ILE A 126 -8.98 -3.31 15.42
CA ILE A 126 -9.46 -2.54 16.58
C ILE A 126 -9.75 -3.46 17.77
N SER A 127 -10.34 -4.63 17.50
CA SER A 127 -10.55 -5.64 18.53
C SER A 127 -9.22 -6.19 19.06
N ALA A 128 -8.22 -6.40 18.19
CA ALA A 128 -6.93 -6.97 18.56
C ALA A 128 -6.09 -6.09 19.50
N TYR A 129 -6.16 -4.75 19.38
CA TYR A 129 -5.49 -3.86 20.33
C TYR A 129 -6.35 -3.46 21.56
N GLY A 130 -7.57 -4.01 21.67
CA GLY A 130 -8.37 -3.99 22.91
C GLY A 130 -9.54 -3.00 22.95
N ASP A 131 -9.84 -2.27 21.87
CA ASP A 131 -10.99 -1.34 21.82
C ASP A 131 -12.24 -2.01 21.23
N HIS A 132 -12.76 -3.00 21.96
CA HIS A 132 -13.91 -3.80 21.49
C HIS A 132 -15.18 -2.97 21.23
N LYS A 133 -15.33 -1.80 21.87
CA LYS A 133 -16.50 -0.92 21.64
C LYS A 133 -16.40 -0.23 20.28
N ALA A 134 -15.24 0.28 19.93
CA ALA A 134 -15.02 0.87 18.61
C ALA A 134 -15.15 -0.19 17.50
N ALA A 135 -14.67 -1.43 17.74
CA ALA A 135 -14.73 -2.51 16.76
C ALA A 135 -16.15 -2.83 16.26
N ILE A 136 -17.17 -2.74 17.12
CA ILE A 136 -18.58 -2.99 16.78
C ILE A 136 -19.11 -2.04 15.69
N THR A 137 -18.49 -0.88 15.50
CA THR A 137 -18.90 0.07 14.45
C THR A 137 -18.54 -0.43 13.04
N TYR A 138 -17.64 -1.42 12.94
CA TYR A 138 -17.12 -1.95 11.67
C TYR A 138 -17.55 -3.40 11.38
N LEU A 139 -18.33 -4.03 12.27
CA LEU A 139 -18.84 -5.42 12.17
C LEU A 139 -20.34 -5.43 11.91
#